data_AF-A0A949GGP9-F1
#
_entry.id   AF-A0A949GGP9-F1
#
_cell.length_a   1.000
_cell.length_b   1.000
_cell.length_c   1.000
_cell.angle_alpha   90.00
_cell.angle_beta   90.00
_cell.angle_gamma   90.00
#
_symmetry.space_group_name_H-M   'P 1'
#
loop_
_entity.id
_entity.type
_entity.pdbx_description
1 polymer ?
#
loop_
_entity_poly.entity_id
_entity_poly.type
_entity_poly.pdbx_seq_one_letter_code
_entity_poly.pdbx_strand_id
1 'polypeptide(L)'
;MGEFSMKTLIDSYGRIHRDLRVSLTDRCSLRCTYCLPNDFSDWLPSEHLLTTEELLIVIATAVDSGIEEVRLTGGEPLLRPDIINIVERIANLEKAPKLSLTTNGLRLLDLAKPLVNAGLTRINVSLDTLDRERFTKITKRDRIADVFSGLEAARAAGLTPIKINTVLIAGVNDDEAIKLLQWAMNENFELRFIEQMPLDAGKIWVRDNLVTANRIFTDLSSEFKLTPVASRGSSPAEEFYINDSLQKVGIIASVTEPFCGACDRLRLTSDGQIRSCLFSHDEIDLRKILRDSSKSSVEIRQEIAARFQKTVQSKLPGHGINDPKFIQPNRPMSAIGG
;
A
#
# COMPACT_ATOMS: atom_id res chain seq x y z
N MET A 1 9.00 -9.41 -37.54
CA MET A 1 8.52 -9.50 -36.15
C MET A 1 7.92 -8.15 -35.83
N GLY A 2 6.60 -8.06 -35.73
CA GLY A 2 5.92 -6.77 -35.50
C GLY A 2 6.15 -6.33 -34.05
N GLU A 3 6.70 -5.13 -33.87
CA GLU A 3 6.78 -4.49 -32.55
C GLU A 3 5.36 -4.27 -32.02
N PHE A 4 4.98 -5.03 -31.00
CA PHE A 4 3.76 -4.79 -30.26
C PHE A 4 3.93 -3.49 -29.46
N SER A 5 3.30 -2.41 -29.92
CA SER A 5 3.30 -1.13 -29.19
C SER A 5 2.38 -1.26 -27.97
N MET A 6 2.98 -1.46 -26.80
CA MET A 6 2.29 -1.43 -25.51
C MET A 6 1.72 -0.02 -25.28
N LYS A 7 0.39 0.08 -25.18
CA LYS A 7 -0.31 1.35 -24.98
C LYS A 7 -0.21 1.81 -23.53
N THR A 8 -0.05 3.11 -23.33
CA THR A 8 -0.18 3.77 -22.03
C THR A 8 -1.52 3.44 -21.38
N LEU A 9 -1.51 3.23 -20.07
CA LEU A 9 -2.70 2.94 -19.26
C LEU A 9 -3.46 4.23 -18.93
N ILE A 10 -4.51 4.54 -19.67
CA ILE A 10 -5.35 5.74 -19.48
C ILE A 10 -6.81 5.32 -19.32
N ASP A 11 -7.48 5.81 -18.28
CA ASP A 11 -8.89 5.49 -18.06
C ASP A 11 -9.86 6.44 -18.77
N SER A 12 -11.17 6.17 -18.62
CA SER A 12 -12.26 6.95 -19.21
C SER A 12 -12.35 8.40 -18.69
N TYR A 13 -11.57 8.76 -17.67
CA TYR A 13 -11.52 10.09 -17.07
C TYR A 13 -10.21 10.82 -17.36
N GLY A 14 -9.33 10.23 -18.19
CA GLY A 14 -8.05 10.82 -18.56
C GLY A 14 -6.95 10.66 -17.50
N ARG A 15 -7.17 9.86 -16.45
CA ARG A 15 -6.12 9.57 -15.46
C ARG A 15 -5.13 8.59 -16.08
N ILE A 16 -3.84 8.92 -15.99
CA ILE A 16 -2.74 8.05 -16.47
C ILE A 16 -2.24 7.22 -15.28
N HIS A 17 -2.26 5.89 -15.42
CA HIS A 17 -1.90 4.96 -14.36
C HIS A 17 -0.42 4.62 -14.36
N ARG A 18 0.24 4.89 -13.23
CA ARG A 18 1.70 4.77 -13.06
C ARG A 18 2.15 3.96 -11.84
N ASP A 19 1.26 3.69 -10.90
CA ASP A 19 1.57 2.97 -9.65
C ASP A 19 0.85 1.60 -9.64
N LEU A 20 1.63 0.52 -9.61
CA LEU A 20 1.14 -0.84 -9.39
C LEU A 20 1.43 -1.29 -7.96
N ARG A 21 0.38 -1.54 -7.19
CA ARG A 21 0.47 -2.19 -5.88
C ARG A 21 0.37 -3.70 -6.03
N VAL A 22 1.32 -4.42 -5.46
CA VAL A 22 1.48 -5.87 -5.60
C VAL A 22 1.40 -6.53 -4.23
N SER A 23 0.31 -7.25 -3.97
CA SER A 23 0.19 -8.11 -2.80
C SER A 23 0.94 -9.42 -3.05
N LEU A 24 1.95 -9.74 -2.23
CA LEU A 24 2.79 -10.93 -2.40
C LEU A 24 2.29 -12.16 -1.64
N THR A 25 1.44 -11.93 -0.65
CA THR A 25 0.84 -12.93 0.22
C THR A 25 -0.37 -12.30 0.89
N ASP A 26 -1.34 -13.12 1.26
CA ASP A 26 -2.45 -12.71 2.13
C ASP A 26 -2.10 -12.83 3.62
N ARG A 27 -1.06 -13.59 3.98
CA ARG A 27 -0.64 -13.85 5.37
C ARG A 27 -0.07 -12.61 6.05
N CYS A 28 -0.35 -12.45 7.34
CA CYS A 28 0.22 -11.39 8.17
C CYS A 28 0.67 -11.94 9.54
N SER A 29 1.75 -11.38 10.09
CA SER A 29 2.26 -11.67 11.44
C SER A 29 1.46 -10.98 12.55
N LEU A 30 0.78 -9.89 12.22
CA LEU A 30 -0.13 -9.14 13.11
C LEU A 30 -1.60 -9.51 12.86
N ARG A 31 -2.49 -9.08 13.77
CA ARG A 31 -3.96 -9.19 13.66
C ARG A 31 -4.60 -7.84 13.97
N CYS A 32 -4.22 -6.81 13.22
CA CYS A 32 -4.68 -5.45 13.45
C CYS A 32 -6.21 -5.40 13.38
N THR A 33 -6.86 -4.85 14.42
CA THR A 33 -8.31 -4.89 14.60
C THR A 33 -9.09 -4.28 13.44
N TYR A 34 -8.51 -3.34 12.71
CA TYR A 34 -9.10 -2.66 11.55
C TYR A 34 -8.75 -3.30 10.18
N CYS A 35 -8.00 -4.40 10.17
CA CYS A 35 -7.50 -5.01 8.93
C CYS A 35 -7.85 -6.50 8.85
N LEU A 36 -7.51 -7.25 9.90
CA LEU A 36 -7.56 -8.70 9.90
C LEU A 36 -8.18 -9.22 11.20
N PRO A 37 -9.31 -9.96 11.14
CA PRO A 37 -9.97 -10.53 12.31
C PRO A 37 -9.02 -11.43 13.09
N ASN A 38 -9.15 -11.45 14.42
CA ASN A 38 -8.23 -12.18 15.30
C ASN A 38 -8.27 -13.70 15.05
N ASP A 39 -9.44 -14.21 14.67
CA ASP A 39 -9.76 -15.60 14.36
C ASP A 39 -9.59 -15.95 12.87
N PHE A 40 -9.09 -15.03 12.04
CA PHE A 40 -8.92 -15.29 10.61
C PHE A 40 -7.92 -16.44 10.37
N SER A 41 -8.42 -17.51 9.77
CA SER A 41 -7.67 -18.72 9.39
C SER A 41 -7.74 -19.04 7.90
N ASP A 42 -8.55 -18.33 7.13
CA ASP A 42 -8.88 -18.65 5.74
C ASP A 42 -7.81 -18.13 4.77
N TRP A 43 -6.59 -18.58 5.00
CA TRP A 43 -5.43 -18.26 4.16
C TRP A 43 -5.52 -18.99 2.82
N LEU A 44 -5.06 -18.31 1.78
CA LEU A 44 -4.86 -18.89 0.47
C LEU A 44 -3.84 -20.05 0.56
N PRO A 45 -4.17 -21.21 -0.04
CA PRO A 45 -3.19 -22.25 -0.30
C PRO A 45 -2.02 -21.71 -1.13
N SER A 46 -0.80 -22.18 -0.87
CA SER A 46 0.40 -21.68 -1.54
C SER A 46 0.34 -21.82 -3.07
N GLU A 47 -0.30 -22.88 -3.57
CA GLU A 47 -0.52 -23.12 -5.01
C GLU A 47 -1.44 -22.09 -5.68
N HIS A 48 -2.25 -21.36 -4.90
CA HIS A 48 -3.11 -20.30 -5.41
C HIS A 48 -2.38 -18.96 -5.54
N LEU A 49 -1.25 -18.78 -4.85
CA LEU A 49 -0.43 -17.58 -4.96
C LEU A 49 0.32 -17.57 -6.29
N LEU A 50 0.60 -16.37 -6.80
CA LEU A 50 1.53 -16.23 -7.91
C LEU A 50 2.94 -16.67 -7.49
N THR A 51 3.57 -17.47 -8.34
CA THR A 51 5.00 -17.75 -8.26
C THR A 51 5.80 -16.51 -8.62
N THR A 52 7.09 -16.50 -8.32
CA THR A 52 7.96 -15.36 -8.66
C THR A 52 8.11 -15.18 -10.18
N GLU A 53 8.14 -16.27 -10.95
CA GLU A 53 8.13 -16.18 -12.43
C GLU A 53 6.85 -15.55 -12.95
N GLU A 54 5.69 -16.03 -12.47
CA GLU A 54 4.38 -15.49 -12.84
C GLU A 54 4.26 -14.01 -12.48
N LEU A 55 4.72 -13.64 -11.29
CA LEU A 55 4.71 -12.25 -10.82
C LEU A 55 5.51 -11.33 -11.73
N LEU A 56 6.72 -11.74 -12.13
CA LEU A 56 7.56 -10.91 -12.98
C LEU A 56 7.02 -10.75 -14.40
N ILE A 57 6.36 -11.77 -14.96
CA ILE A 57 5.67 -11.62 -16.25
C ILE A 57 4.63 -10.50 -16.16
N VAL A 58 3.86 -10.46 -15.07
CA VAL A 58 2.85 -9.41 -14.84
C VAL A 58 3.50 -8.05 -14.65
N ILE A 59 4.50 -7.93 -13.76
CA ILE A 59 5.17 -6.66 -13.47
C ILE A 59 5.88 -6.11 -14.71
N ALA A 60 6.65 -6.93 -15.43
CA ALA A 60 7.33 -6.50 -16.65
C ALA A 60 6.34 -6.03 -17.72
N THR A 61 5.20 -6.73 -17.87
CA THR A 61 4.14 -6.30 -18.78
C THR A 61 3.50 -4.98 -18.36
N ALA A 62 3.33 -4.75 -17.05
CA ALA A 62 2.79 -3.51 -16.52
C ALA A 62 3.76 -2.33 -16.75
N VAL A 63 5.05 -2.54 -16.47
CA VAL A 63 6.13 -1.58 -16.71
C VAL A 63 6.21 -1.21 -18.18
N ASP A 64 6.17 -2.19 -19.08
CA ASP A 64 6.14 -1.92 -20.53
C ASP A 64 4.87 -1.20 -20.98
N SER A 65 3.79 -1.26 -20.20
CA SER A 65 2.55 -0.49 -20.42
C SER A 65 2.55 0.91 -19.78
N GLY A 66 3.66 1.33 -19.17
CA GLY A 66 3.84 2.67 -18.61
C GLY A 66 3.74 2.79 -17.09
N ILE A 67 3.74 1.66 -16.35
CA ILE A 67 3.92 1.70 -14.89
C ILE A 67 5.34 2.15 -14.54
N GLU A 68 5.45 3.15 -13.69
CA GLU A 68 6.71 3.77 -13.26
C GLU A 68 7.07 3.42 -11.81
N GLU A 69 6.09 3.03 -10.99
CA GLU A 69 6.26 2.68 -9.59
C GLU A 69 5.63 1.32 -9.29
N VAL A 70 6.38 0.48 -8.56
CA VAL A 70 5.89 -0.78 -8.00
C VAL A 70 5.99 -0.71 -6.48
N ARG A 71 4.86 -0.96 -5.82
CA ARG A 71 4.77 -1.04 -4.36
C ARG A 71 4.47 -2.46 -3.93
N LEU A 72 5.44 -3.10 -3.31
CA LEU A 72 5.28 -4.43 -2.70
C LEU A 72 4.56 -4.31 -1.36
N THR A 73 3.58 -5.17 -1.17
CA THR A 73 2.73 -5.24 0.01
C THR A 73 2.28 -6.70 0.19
N GLY A 74 1.35 -6.96 1.09
CA GLY A 74 0.77 -8.28 1.30
C GLY A 74 -0.71 -8.14 1.71
N GLY A 75 -1.16 -8.71 2.83
CA GLY A 75 -0.44 -9.38 3.90
C GLY A 75 0.71 -8.57 4.48
N GLU A 76 1.62 -9.28 5.15
CA GLU A 76 2.96 -8.78 5.46
C GLU A 76 3.94 -9.30 4.39
N PRO A 77 4.44 -8.45 3.46
CA PRO A 77 5.30 -8.90 2.35
C PRO A 77 6.57 -9.56 2.83
N LEU A 78 7.11 -9.15 3.98
CA LEU A 78 8.34 -9.73 4.52
C LEU A 78 8.16 -11.18 4.97
N LEU A 79 6.94 -11.73 5.03
CA LEU A 79 6.74 -13.18 5.22
C LEU A 79 6.99 -14.01 3.96
N ARG A 80 7.06 -13.38 2.78
CA ARG A 80 7.35 -14.08 1.52
C ARG A 80 8.80 -14.60 1.52
N PRO A 81 9.03 -15.93 1.45
CA PRO A 81 10.38 -16.50 1.65
C PRO A 81 11.42 -16.01 0.65
N ASP A 82 11.00 -15.75 -0.59
CA ASP A 82 11.83 -15.32 -1.72
C ASP A 82 11.74 -13.80 -1.99
N ILE A 83 11.37 -12.99 -0.98
CA ILE A 83 11.24 -11.54 -1.12
C ILE A 83 12.49 -10.85 -1.67
N ILE A 84 13.69 -11.28 -1.26
CA ILE A 84 14.96 -10.70 -1.74
C ILE A 84 15.11 -10.93 -3.25
N ASN A 85 14.83 -12.15 -3.73
CA ASN A 85 14.85 -12.51 -5.14
C ASN A 85 13.81 -11.69 -5.94
N ILE A 86 12.59 -11.55 -5.41
CA ILE A 86 11.54 -10.72 -6.03
C ILE A 86 12.02 -9.27 -6.22
N VAL A 87 12.56 -8.67 -5.16
CA VAL A 87 13.08 -7.29 -5.20
C VAL A 87 14.21 -7.15 -6.22
N GLU A 88 15.18 -8.06 -6.18
CA GLU A 88 16.33 -8.06 -7.09
C GLU A 88 15.92 -8.16 -8.55
N ARG A 89 14.98 -9.06 -8.88
CA ARG A 89 14.55 -9.23 -10.26
C ARG A 89 13.67 -8.10 -10.78
N ILE A 90 12.90 -7.42 -9.91
CA ILE A 90 12.17 -6.21 -10.30
C ILE A 90 13.15 -5.06 -10.54
N ALA A 91 14.14 -4.89 -9.66
CA ALA A 91 15.15 -3.83 -9.78
C ALA A 91 16.05 -3.99 -11.03
N ASN A 92 16.23 -5.22 -11.51
CA ASN A 92 17.01 -5.54 -12.70
C ASN A 92 16.19 -5.65 -14.00
N LEU A 93 14.92 -5.25 -14.01
CA LEU A 93 14.17 -5.11 -15.27
C LEU A 93 14.84 -4.06 -16.17
N GLU A 94 14.79 -4.27 -17.49
CA GLU A 94 15.36 -3.33 -18.48
C GLU A 94 14.88 -1.89 -18.26
N LYS A 95 13.59 -1.75 -17.89
CA LYS A 95 12.98 -0.50 -17.44
C LYS A 95 12.62 -0.59 -15.95
N ALA A 96 13.63 -0.59 -15.08
CA ALA A 96 13.42 -0.73 -13.65
C ALA A 96 12.45 0.34 -13.09
N PRO A 97 11.32 -0.06 -12.48
CA PRO A 97 10.41 0.89 -11.84
C PRO A 97 10.99 1.38 -10.51
N LYS A 98 10.47 2.51 -10.02
CA LYS A 98 10.71 2.91 -8.62
C LYS A 98 10.10 1.85 -7.71
N LEU A 99 10.94 1.19 -6.92
CA LEU A 99 10.52 0.09 -6.06
C LEU A 99 10.40 0.54 -4.60
N SER A 100 9.25 0.26 -3.99
CA SER A 100 9.05 0.48 -2.56
C SER A 100 8.27 -0.66 -1.91
N LEU A 101 8.32 -0.74 -0.59
CA LEU A 101 7.68 -1.78 0.19
C LEU A 101 6.87 -1.19 1.35
N THR A 102 5.70 -1.76 1.64
CA THR A 102 4.88 -1.43 2.81
C THR A 102 4.85 -2.62 3.77
N THR A 103 5.26 -2.41 5.02
CA THR A 103 5.45 -3.49 6.01
C THR A 103 5.03 -3.04 7.41
N ASN A 104 4.75 -3.97 8.31
CA ASN A 104 4.67 -3.72 9.75
C ASN A 104 6.04 -3.59 10.44
N GLY A 105 7.14 -3.84 9.72
CA GLY A 105 8.50 -3.58 10.19
C GLY A 105 9.14 -4.68 11.04
N LEU A 106 8.38 -5.69 11.49
CA LEU A 106 8.88 -6.70 12.45
C LEU A 106 10.09 -7.51 11.97
N ARG A 107 10.26 -7.65 10.65
CA ARG A 107 11.36 -8.41 10.04
C ARG A 107 12.46 -7.51 9.45
N LEU A 108 12.36 -6.20 9.60
CA LEU A 108 13.36 -5.29 9.02
C LEU A 108 14.73 -5.40 9.68
N LEU A 109 14.80 -5.83 10.95
CA LEU A 109 16.08 -6.07 11.63
C LEU A 109 17.00 -6.98 10.81
N ASP A 110 16.45 -8.08 10.29
CA ASP A 110 17.21 -9.06 9.50
C ASP A 110 17.22 -8.74 8.00
N LEU A 111 16.16 -8.11 7.49
CA LEU A 111 15.92 -8.00 6.04
C LEU A 111 16.26 -6.64 5.44
N ALA A 112 16.39 -5.56 6.23
CA ALA A 112 16.62 -4.22 5.68
C ALA A 112 17.85 -4.14 4.77
N LYS A 113 19.00 -4.64 5.25
CA LYS A 113 20.25 -4.61 4.47
C LYS A 113 20.19 -5.51 3.23
N PRO A 114 19.75 -6.78 3.31
CA PRO A 114 19.51 -7.61 2.13
C PRO A 114 18.57 -6.97 1.09
N LEU A 115 17.50 -6.31 1.53
CA LEU A 115 16.55 -5.65 0.63
C LEU A 115 17.18 -4.47 -0.12
N VAL A 116 17.97 -3.64 0.58
CA VAL A 116 18.71 -2.54 -0.05
C VAL A 116 19.72 -3.07 -1.06
N ASN A 117 20.46 -4.12 -0.71
CA ASN A 117 21.41 -4.75 -1.62
C ASN A 117 20.73 -5.30 -2.89
N ALA A 118 19.48 -5.76 -2.76
CA ALA A 118 18.65 -6.21 -3.88
C ALA A 118 18.02 -5.05 -4.69
N GLY A 119 18.20 -3.78 -4.29
CA GLY A 119 17.70 -2.62 -5.03
C GLY A 119 16.44 -1.96 -4.45
N LEU A 120 15.99 -2.33 -3.26
CA LEU A 120 14.93 -1.59 -2.56
C LEU A 120 15.43 -0.21 -2.13
N THR A 121 14.66 0.85 -2.46
CA THR A 121 15.08 2.23 -2.20
C THR A 121 14.40 2.86 -0.98
N ARG A 122 13.10 2.59 -0.78
CA ARG A 122 12.28 3.23 0.26
C ARG A 122 11.21 2.29 0.83
N ILE A 123 10.78 2.58 2.04
CA ILE A 123 9.76 1.80 2.74
C ILE A 123 8.67 2.68 3.36
N ASN A 124 7.52 2.06 3.59
CA ASN A 124 6.46 2.60 4.45
C ASN A 124 6.25 1.58 5.57
N VAL A 125 6.33 2.04 6.81
CA VAL A 125 6.12 1.21 7.99
C VAL A 125 4.80 1.61 8.64
N SER A 126 3.92 0.63 8.84
CA SER A 126 2.69 0.83 9.60
C SER A 126 3.00 0.81 11.10
N LEU A 127 2.79 1.94 11.78
CA LEU A 127 2.92 2.07 13.23
C LEU A 127 1.84 3.04 13.73
N ASP A 128 0.86 2.50 14.47
CA ASP A 128 -0.31 3.28 14.86
C ASP A 128 -0.18 3.95 16.23
N THR A 129 0.83 3.60 17.02
CA THR A 129 1.00 4.10 18.39
C THR A 129 2.43 3.92 18.85
N LEU A 130 2.87 4.77 19.78
CA LEU A 130 4.16 4.62 20.48
C LEU A 130 4.01 3.85 21.80
N ASP A 131 2.79 3.61 22.25
CA ASP A 131 2.49 2.92 23.50
C ASP A 131 2.37 1.41 23.29
N ARG A 132 3.05 0.64 24.16
CA ARG A 132 3.13 -0.82 24.06
C ARG A 132 1.78 -1.51 24.28
N GLU A 133 0.99 -1.04 25.24
CA GLU A 133 -0.29 -1.63 25.57
C GLU A 133 -1.30 -1.37 24.45
N ARG A 134 -1.35 -0.13 23.93
CA ARG A 134 -2.15 0.24 22.76
C ARG A 134 -1.71 -0.52 21.52
N PHE A 135 -0.41 -0.69 21.29
CA PHE A 135 0.10 -1.49 20.18
C PHE A 135 -0.43 -2.93 20.27
N THR A 136 -0.36 -3.53 21.45
CA THR A 136 -0.87 -4.88 21.68
C THR A 136 -2.39 -4.93 21.50
N LYS A 137 -3.12 -3.90 21.95
CA LYS A 137 -4.58 -3.81 21.78
C LYS A 137 -4.98 -3.73 20.30
N ILE A 138 -4.27 -2.94 19.51
CA ILE A 138 -4.50 -2.72 18.07
C ILE A 138 -4.08 -3.96 17.29
N THR A 139 -2.86 -4.46 17.46
CA THR A 139 -2.25 -5.49 16.59
C THR A 139 -2.45 -6.93 17.07
N LYS A 140 -2.92 -7.10 18.31
CA LYS A 140 -3.04 -8.37 19.07
C LYS A 140 -1.71 -9.10 19.26
N ARG A 141 -0.58 -8.41 19.13
CA ARG A 141 0.77 -8.96 19.34
C ARG A 141 1.61 -7.94 20.11
N ASP A 142 2.30 -8.38 21.15
CA ASP A 142 3.22 -7.54 21.90
C ASP A 142 4.61 -7.56 21.24
N ARG A 143 4.76 -6.79 20.16
CA ARG A 143 5.96 -6.79 19.28
C ARG A 143 6.42 -5.40 18.87
N ILE A 144 6.04 -4.36 19.61
CA ILE A 144 6.41 -2.98 19.26
C ILE A 144 7.93 -2.76 19.26
N ALA A 145 8.64 -3.43 20.16
CA ALA A 145 10.10 -3.37 20.25
C ALA A 145 10.77 -3.80 18.93
N ASP A 146 10.25 -4.85 18.28
CA ASP A 146 10.76 -5.33 16.99
C ASP A 146 10.53 -4.32 15.86
N VAL A 147 9.43 -3.53 15.93
CA VAL A 147 9.18 -2.45 14.97
C VAL A 147 10.26 -1.38 15.11
N PHE A 148 10.57 -0.95 16.33
CA PHE A 148 11.61 0.05 16.58
C PHE A 148 13.01 -0.45 16.17
N SER A 149 13.38 -1.69 16.52
CA SER A 149 14.62 -2.30 16.05
C SER A 149 14.67 -2.42 14.52
N GLY A 150 13.53 -2.72 13.88
CA GLY A 150 13.40 -2.76 12.44
C GLY A 150 13.56 -1.40 11.76
N LEU A 151 13.00 -0.34 12.35
CA LEU A 151 13.17 1.04 11.87
C LEU A 151 14.62 1.51 11.98
N GLU A 152 15.30 1.19 13.08
CA GLU A 152 16.71 1.49 13.25
C GLU A 152 17.57 0.76 12.20
N ALA A 153 17.32 -0.53 11.97
CA ALA A 153 18.00 -1.32 10.94
C ALA A 153 17.74 -0.77 9.52
N ALA A 154 16.51 -0.35 9.23
CA ALA A 154 16.16 0.28 7.96
C ALA A 154 16.93 1.59 7.73
N ARG A 155 17.01 2.44 8.76
CA ARG A 155 17.79 3.68 8.74
C ARG A 155 19.28 3.39 8.53
N ALA A 156 19.83 2.45 9.30
CA ALA A 156 21.24 2.04 9.20
C ALA A 156 21.58 1.42 7.84
N ALA A 157 20.63 0.73 7.20
CA ALA A 157 20.79 0.18 5.86
C ALA A 157 20.75 1.24 4.74
N GLY A 158 20.32 2.48 5.05
CA GLY A 158 20.23 3.59 4.11
C GLY A 158 18.91 3.68 3.34
N LEU A 159 17.83 3.03 3.83
CA LEU A 159 16.51 3.20 3.25
C LEU A 159 16.04 4.64 3.46
N THR A 160 15.69 5.34 2.38
CA THR A 160 15.22 6.72 2.46
C THR A 160 14.30 7.10 1.28
N PRO A 161 13.18 7.79 1.52
CA PRO A 161 12.63 8.12 2.84
C PRO A 161 12.04 6.88 3.54
N ILE A 162 12.04 6.89 4.87
CA ILE A 162 11.22 5.98 5.69
C ILE A 162 9.94 6.72 6.03
N LYS A 163 8.82 6.20 5.55
CA LYS A 163 7.48 6.76 5.81
C LYS A 163 6.82 5.99 6.93
N ILE A 164 6.25 6.68 7.90
CA ILE A 164 5.40 6.06 8.92
C ILE A 164 3.95 6.33 8.54
N ASN A 165 3.15 5.27 8.44
CA ASN A 165 1.71 5.37 8.22
C ASN A 165 0.99 5.01 9.51
N THR A 166 0.14 5.91 9.99
CA THR A 166 -0.64 5.75 11.22
C THR A 166 -2.12 5.92 10.92
N VAL A 167 -2.92 4.93 11.28
CA VAL A 167 -4.38 5.04 11.32
C VAL A 167 -4.79 5.49 12.72
N LEU A 168 -5.44 6.65 12.84
CA LEU A 168 -6.01 7.12 14.10
C LEU A 168 -7.44 6.58 14.25
N ILE A 169 -7.70 5.97 15.40
CA ILE A 169 -8.94 5.29 15.75
C ILE A 169 -9.47 5.93 17.03
N ALA A 170 -10.71 6.43 16.96
CA ALA A 170 -11.32 7.13 18.07
C ALA A 170 -11.41 6.26 19.34
N GLY A 171 -11.03 6.84 20.47
CA GLY A 171 -11.01 6.16 21.78
C GLY A 171 -9.91 5.10 21.92
N VAL A 172 -8.96 5.03 20.98
CA VAL A 172 -7.86 4.06 21.02
C VAL A 172 -6.50 4.76 21.02
N ASN A 173 -6.23 5.57 20.00
CA ASN A 173 -4.95 6.28 19.80
C ASN A 173 -5.15 7.68 19.22
N ASP A 174 -6.38 8.20 19.16
CA ASP A 174 -6.72 9.49 18.58
C ASP A 174 -6.21 10.69 19.40
N ASP A 175 -5.63 10.44 20.57
CA ASP A 175 -4.90 11.39 21.41
C ASP A 175 -3.39 11.44 21.12
N GLU A 176 -2.87 10.61 20.19
CA GLU A 176 -1.43 10.49 19.93
C GLU A 176 -0.91 11.32 18.76
N ALA A 177 -1.76 12.02 18.00
CA ALA A 177 -1.35 12.70 16.76
C ALA A 177 -0.12 13.61 16.96
N ILE A 178 -0.14 14.47 17.98
CA ILE A 178 0.99 15.35 18.32
C ILE A 178 2.23 14.55 18.70
N LYS A 179 2.10 13.57 19.61
CA LYS A 179 3.24 12.76 20.11
C LYS A 179 3.91 11.95 18.99
N LEU A 180 3.10 11.36 18.10
CA LEU A 180 3.58 10.63 16.93
C LEU A 180 4.34 11.55 15.98
N LEU A 181 3.84 12.76 15.74
CA LEU A 181 4.53 13.73 14.87
C LEU A 181 5.86 14.18 15.48
N GLN A 182 5.89 14.50 16.78
CA GLN A 182 7.13 14.86 17.49
C GLN A 182 8.18 13.74 17.39
N TRP A 183 7.76 12.50 17.64
CA TRP A 183 8.64 11.34 17.54
C TRP A 183 9.17 11.16 16.11
N ALA A 184 8.30 11.18 15.10
CA ALA A 184 8.71 11.01 13.71
C ALA A 184 9.69 12.11 13.27
N MET A 185 9.47 13.36 13.67
CA MET A 185 10.39 14.47 13.40
C MET A 185 11.76 14.23 14.03
N ASN A 186 11.81 13.78 15.29
CA ASN A 186 13.07 13.51 16.00
C ASN A 186 13.86 12.36 15.35
N GLU A 187 13.16 11.35 14.83
CA GLU A 187 13.79 10.21 14.13
C GLU A 187 14.06 10.47 12.63
N ASN A 188 13.68 11.64 12.13
CA ASN A 188 13.75 12.01 10.72
C ASN A 188 12.94 11.08 9.79
N PHE A 189 11.74 10.70 10.23
CA PHE A 189 10.76 9.96 9.45
C PHE A 189 9.67 10.88 8.89
N GLU A 190 9.12 10.50 7.73
CA GLU A 190 7.96 11.19 7.14
C GLU A 190 6.66 10.54 7.64
N LEU A 191 5.95 11.21 8.55
CA LEU A 191 4.71 10.70 9.12
C LEU A 191 3.50 11.03 8.23
N ARG A 192 2.60 10.05 8.10
CA ARG A 192 1.33 10.18 7.40
C ARG A 192 0.20 9.61 8.25
N PHE A 193 -0.77 10.46 8.56
CA PHE A 193 -2.01 10.04 9.19
C PHE A 193 -3.02 9.60 8.14
N ILE A 194 -3.80 8.57 8.45
CA ILE A 194 -4.78 7.99 7.54
C ILE A 194 -6.12 7.89 8.26
N GLU A 195 -7.17 8.42 7.64
CA GLU A 195 -8.54 8.17 8.06
C GLU A 195 -8.87 6.69 7.96
N GLN A 196 -9.45 6.13 9.03
CA GLN A 196 -9.89 4.75 9.05
C GLN A 196 -10.95 4.50 7.97
N MET A 197 -10.73 3.48 7.14
CA MET A 197 -11.67 3.06 6.10
C MET A 197 -12.50 1.83 6.55
N PRO A 198 -13.74 1.66 6.05
CA PRO A 198 -14.58 0.47 6.21
C PRO A 198 -14.09 -0.68 5.33
N LEU A 199 -12.85 -1.11 5.58
CA LEU A 199 -12.20 -2.27 4.96
C LEU A 199 -11.83 -3.32 6.01
N ASP A 200 -12.37 -3.14 7.21
CA ASP A 200 -12.14 -3.98 8.35
C ASP A 200 -13.11 -5.15 8.33
N ALA A 201 -12.59 -6.35 8.16
CA ALA A 201 -13.42 -7.55 8.27
C ALA A 201 -14.01 -7.74 9.69
N GLY A 202 -13.52 -6.98 10.69
CA GLY A 202 -14.04 -6.95 12.04
C GLY A 202 -15.29 -6.09 12.26
N LYS A 203 -15.76 -5.31 11.27
CA LYS A 203 -16.93 -4.41 11.37
C LYS A 203 -16.92 -3.47 12.59
N ILE A 204 -15.73 -3.06 13.03
CA ILE A 204 -15.50 -2.09 14.08
C ILE A 204 -15.60 -0.65 13.57
N TRP A 205 -15.56 -0.43 12.25
CA TRP A 205 -15.68 0.90 11.67
C TRP A 205 -17.09 1.48 11.88
N VAL A 206 -17.14 2.66 12.48
CA VAL A 206 -18.36 3.46 12.67
C VAL A 206 -18.09 4.87 12.18
N ARG A 207 -18.86 5.32 11.19
CA ARG A 207 -18.66 6.62 10.53
C ARG A 207 -18.65 7.79 11.51
N ASP A 208 -19.56 7.77 12.48
CA ASP A 208 -19.72 8.85 13.47
C ASP A 208 -18.52 8.99 14.41
N ASN A 209 -17.68 7.95 14.51
CA ASN A 209 -16.48 7.92 15.33
C ASN A 209 -15.19 8.13 14.50
N LEU A 210 -15.29 8.56 13.24
CA LEU A 210 -14.13 8.78 12.40
C LEU A 210 -13.28 9.94 12.94
N VAL A 211 -11.99 9.68 13.14
CA VAL A 211 -10.99 10.75 13.34
C VAL A 211 -10.72 11.38 11.98
N THR A 212 -11.32 12.55 11.72
CA THR A 212 -11.31 13.17 10.40
C THR A 212 -9.99 13.87 10.08
N ALA A 213 -9.69 14.05 8.80
CA ALA A 213 -8.55 14.83 8.33
C ALA A 213 -8.56 16.26 8.90
N ASN A 214 -9.74 16.89 8.98
CA ASN A 214 -9.89 18.21 9.59
C ASN A 214 -9.54 18.19 11.09
N ARG A 215 -10.03 17.19 11.85
CA ARG A 215 -9.67 17.04 13.26
C ARG A 215 -8.16 16.86 13.44
N ILE A 216 -7.55 15.97 12.66
CA ILE A 216 -6.09 15.74 12.69
C ILE A 216 -5.33 17.03 12.41
N PHE A 217 -5.72 17.77 11.36
CA PHE A 217 -5.10 19.04 11.02
C PHE A 217 -5.24 20.07 12.16
N THR A 218 -6.42 20.19 12.77
CA THR A 218 -6.66 21.09 13.91
C THR A 218 -5.82 20.71 15.12
N ASP A 219 -5.79 19.42 15.48
CA ASP A 219 -5.01 18.91 16.62
C ASP A 219 -3.51 19.16 16.41
N LEU A 220 -2.99 18.95 15.20
CA LEU A 220 -1.60 19.26 14.90
C LEU A 220 -1.32 20.78 14.90
N SER A 221 -2.27 21.58 14.40
CA SER A 221 -2.11 23.05 14.31
C SER A 221 -2.12 23.75 15.66
N SER A 222 -2.52 23.08 16.75
CA SER A 222 -2.42 23.65 18.10
C SER A 222 -0.97 23.72 18.61
N GLU A 223 -0.07 22.89 18.07
CA GLU A 223 1.34 22.79 18.48
C GLU A 223 2.33 23.13 17.35
N PHE A 224 1.94 22.92 16.09
CA PHE A 224 2.79 23.08 14.93
C PHE A 224 2.25 24.11 13.95
N LYS A 225 3.14 24.91 13.37
CA LYS A 225 2.80 25.70 12.18
C LYS A 225 2.83 24.78 10.96
N LEU A 226 1.66 24.53 10.38
CA LEU A 226 1.50 23.71 9.17
C LEU A 226 1.27 24.59 7.95
N THR A 227 2.15 24.51 6.96
CA THR A 227 2.01 25.22 5.68
C THR A 227 1.86 24.23 4.52
N PRO A 228 0.82 24.35 3.67
CA PRO A 228 0.59 23.39 2.59
C PRO A 228 1.79 23.27 1.64
N VAL A 229 2.14 22.04 1.26
CA VAL A 229 3.08 21.76 0.18
C VAL A 229 2.39 21.98 -1.15
N ALA A 230 3.06 22.67 -2.09
CA ALA A 230 2.49 22.96 -3.39
C ALA A 230 2.23 21.68 -4.20
N SER A 231 0.99 21.55 -4.70
CA SER A 231 0.49 20.45 -5.54
C SER A 231 0.63 19.04 -4.96
N ARG A 232 -0.51 18.41 -4.68
CA ARG A 232 -0.59 17.01 -4.24
C ARG A 232 -0.29 16.00 -5.36
N GLY A 233 -0.48 16.37 -6.64
CA GLY A 233 -0.42 15.43 -7.76
C GLY A 233 -1.35 14.22 -7.54
N SER A 234 -0.84 13.01 -7.83
CA SER A 234 -1.53 11.74 -7.55
C SER A 234 -1.31 11.18 -6.13
N SER A 235 -0.55 11.88 -5.28
CA SER A 235 -0.32 11.46 -3.90
C SER A 235 -1.65 11.37 -3.14
N PRO A 236 -1.88 10.29 -2.35
CA PRO A 236 -3.05 10.22 -1.49
C PRO A 236 -2.99 11.19 -0.31
N ALA A 237 -1.78 11.56 0.12
CA ALA A 237 -1.56 12.44 1.26
C ALA A 237 -1.53 13.89 0.80
N GLU A 238 -2.34 14.73 1.42
CA GLU A 238 -2.06 16.17 1.45
C GLU A 238 -0.92 16.42 2.43
N GLU A 239 0.14 17.06 1.96
CA GLU A 239 1.37 17.24 2.73
C GLU A 239 1.50 18.69 3.20
N PHE A 240 2.01 18.86 4.43
CA PHE A 240 2.25 20.15 5.05
C PHE A 240 3.69 20.21 5.53
N TYR A 241 4.38 21.31 5.26
CA TYR A 241 5.65 21.65 5.91
C TYR A 241 5.40 21.98 7.37
N ILE A 242 6.34 21.58 8.23
CA ILE A 242 6.23 21.74 9.68
C ILE A 242 7.19 22.83 10.14
N ASN A 243 6.68 23.83 10.86
CA ASN A 243 7.47 24.90 11.49
C ASN A 243 8.44 25.61 10.54
N ASP A 244 7.98 25.88 9.31
CA ASP A 244 8.77 26.50 8.23
C ASP A 244 10.06 25.72 7.86
N SER A 245 10.12 24.42 8.17
CA SER A 245 11.23 23.53 7.83
C SER A 245 10.94 22.68 6.58
N LEU A 246 11.92 21.88 6.15
CA LEU A 246 11.75 20.91 5.06
C LEU A 246 11.06 19.60 5.51
N GLN A 247 10.87 19.41 6.82
CA GLN A 247 10.14 18.23 7.33
C GLN A 247 8.65 18.36 7.01
N LYS A 248 8.02 17.23 6.71
CA LYS A 248 6.62 17.18 6.26
C LYS A 248 5.80 16.18 7.07
N VAL A 249 4.52 16.50 7.22
CA VAL A 249 3.48 15.57 7.67
C VAL A 249 2.43 15.44 6.57
N GLY A 250 1.95 14.22 6.35
CA GLY A 250 0.86 13.94 5.42
C GLY A 250 -0.45 13.62 6.15
N ILE A 251 -1.58 14.04 5.59
CA ILE A 251 -2.91 13.62 6.02
C ILE A 251 -3.63 13.00 4.81
N ILE A 252 -4.08 11.75 4.96
CA ILE A 252 -4.79 10.99 3.94
C ILE A 252 -6.27 10.95 4.32
N ALA A 253 -7.04 11.87 3.73
CA ALA A 253 -8.49 11.99 3.89
C ALA A 253 -9.23 10.93 3.04
N SER A 254 -9.11 9.66 3.42
CA SER A 254 -9.64 8.53 2.65
C SER A 254 -11.17 8.50 2.58
N VAL A 255 -11.86 9.18 3.50
CA VAL A 255 -13.32 9.21 3.63
C VAL A 255 -13.87 10.61 3.43
N THR A 256 -13.35 11.60 4.14
CA THR A 256 -13.93 12.95 4.18
C THR A 256 -13.65 13.75 2.91
N GLU A 257 -12.45 13.62 2.34
CA GLU A 257 -12.03 14.35 1.13
C GLU A 257 -11.32 13.43 0.11
N PRO A 258 -12.08 12.55 -0.58
CA PRO A 258 -11.51 11.55 -1.46
C PRO A 258 -10.66 12.12 -2.61
N PHE A 259 -9.49 11.52 -2.82
CA PHE A 259 -8.50 11.90 -3.85
C PHE A 259 -8.62 11.05 -5.14
N CYS A 260 -9.81 10.54 -5.44
CA CYS A 260 -10.02 9.63 -6.57
C CYS A 260 -9.78 10.28 -7.93
N GLY A 261 -10.06 11.58 -8.06
CA GLY A 261 -9.90 12.34 -9.31
C GLY A 261 -8.48 12.36 -9.86
N ALA A 262 -7.47 12.15 -9.00
CA ALA A 262 -6.05 12.09 -9.39
C ALA A 262 -5.43 10.69 -9.21
N CYS A 263 -6.25 9.66 -8.94
CA CYS A 263 -5.75 8.33 -8.57
C CYS A 263 -5.22 7.53 -9.77
N ASP A 264 -3.91 7.32 -9.81
CA ASP A 264 -3.15 6.61 -10.85
C ASP A 264 -2.86 5.13 -10.51
N ARG A 265 -3.44 4.61 -9.43
CA ARG A 265 -3.12 3.27 -8.91
C ARG A 265 -3.87 2.11 -9.59
N LEU A 266 -3.18 1.00 -9.75
CA LEU A 266 -3.69 -0.36 -10.02
C LEU A 266 -3.22 -1.33 -8.93
N ARG A 267 -3.91 -2.46 -8.80
CA ARG A 267 -3.67 -3.41 -7.71
C ARG A 267 -3.69 -4.85 -8.18
N LEU A 268 -2.60 -5.57 -7.99
CA LEU A 268 -2.47 -7.00 -8.19
C LEU A 268 -2.61 -7.70 -6.82
N THR A 269 -3.60 -8.59 -6.71
CA THR A 269 -3.77 -9.45 -5.53
C THR A 269 -2.77 -10.61 -5.55
N SER A 270 -2.56 -11.24 -4.40
CA SER A 270 -1.59 -12.33 -4.25
C SER A 270 -1.94 -13.60 -5.02
N ASP A 271 -3.24 -13.83 -5.29
CA ASP A 271 -3.79 -14.88 -6.14
C ASP A 271 -3.94 -14.47 -7.63
N GLY A 272 -3.35 -13.34 -8.03
CA GLY A 272 -3.22 -12.96 -9.44
C GLY A 272 -4.45 -12.32 -10.06
N GLN A 273 -5.27 -11.62 -9.26
CA GLN A 273 -6.38 -10.83 -9.76
C GLN A 273 -5.95 -9.36 -9.89
N ILE A 274 -6.28 -8.72 -11.02
CA ILE A 274 -6.05 -7.29 -11.22
C ILE A 274 -7.31 -6.49 -10.90
N ARG A 275 -7.13 -5.40 -10.14
CA ARG A 275 -8.19 -4.50 -9.66
C ARG A 275 -7.84 -3.05 -9.98
N SER A 276 -8.86 -2.26 -10.32
CA SER A 276 -8.71 -0.82 -10.62
C SER A 276 -8.74 0.07 -9.35
N CYS A 277 -9.29 -0.46 -8.25
CA CYS A 277 -9.50 0.26 -7.01
C CYS A 277 -9.38 -0.68 -5.80
N LEU A 278 -9.03 -0.13 -4.64
CA LEU A 278 -9.07 -0.83 -3.36
C LEU A 278 -10.48 -1.36 -3.09
N PHE A 279 -11.49 -0.53 -3.39
CA PHE A 279 -12.90 -0.80 -3.18
C PHE A 279 -13.62 -1.48 -4.36
N SER A 280 -12.89 -1.96 -5.37
CA SER A 280 -13.51 -2.61 -6.54
C SER A 280 -14.21 -3.92 -6.13
N HIS A 281 -15.37 -4.21 -6.73
CA HIS A 281 -15.94 -5.56 -6.69
C HIS A 281 -15.52 -6.40 -7.90
N ASP A 282 -15.14 -5.72 -8.97
CA ASP A 282 -14.65 -6.36 -10.19
C ASP A 282 -13.16 -6.67 -10.09
N GLU A 283 -12.80 -7.88 -10.52
CA GLU A 283 -11.42 -8.33 -10.68
C GLU A 283 -11.28 -9.09 -12.00
N ILE A 284 -10.06 -9.10 -12.56
CA ILE A 284 -9.74 -9.92 -13.74
C ILE A 284 -8.64 -10.92 -13.37
N ASP A 285 -8.91 -12.20 -13.65
CA ASP A 285 -8.04 -13.32 -13.32
C ASP A 285 -6.87 -13.45 -14.30
N LEU A 286 -5.70 -12.92 -13.91
CA LEU A 286 -4.47 -13.06 -14.68
C LEU A 286 -3.83 -14.43 -14.47
N ARG A 287 -4.09 -15.09 -13.33
CA ARG A 287 -3.53 -16.41 -13.03
C ARG A 287 -3.98 -17.46 -14.05
N LYS A 288 -5.24 -17.43 -14.46
CA LYS A 288 -5.74 -18.29 -15.55
C LYS A 288 -4.99 -18.08 -16.86
N ILE A 289 -4.62 -16.84 -17.18
CA ILE A 289 -3.87 -16.51 -18.40
C ILE A 289 -2.43 -17.02 -18.29
N LEU A 290 -1.78 -16.77 -17.14
CA LEU A 290 -0.41 -17.18 -16.86
C LEU A 290 -0.21 -18.70 -16.89
N ARG A 291 -1.23 -19.45 -16.47
CA ARG A 291 -1.21 -20.92 -16.37
C ARG A 291 -1.82 -21.64 -17.57
N ASP A 292 -2.14 -20.91 -18.64
CA ASP A 292 -2.65 -21.51 -19.88
C ASP A 292 -1.49 -22.06 -20.71
N SER A 293 -1.26 -23.38 -20.60
CA SER A 293 -0.19 -24.07 -21.31
C SER A 293 -0.36 -24.12 -22.83
N SER A 294 -1.53 -23.71 -23.36
CA SER A 294 -1.76 -23.62 -24.81
C SER A 294 -1.20 -22.33 -25.42
N LYS A 295 -0.85 -21.34 -24.60
CA LYS A 295 -0.36 -20.03 -25.04
C LYS A 295 1.17 -19.94 -24.98
N SER A 296 1.74 -19.28 -25.98
CA SER A 296 3.13 -18.82 -25.93
C SER A 296 3.31 -17.68 -24.93
N SER A 297 4.56 -17.43 -24.51
CA SER A 297 4.90 -16.31 -23.64
C SER A 297 4.50 -14.95 -24.23
N VAL A 298 4.54 -14.81 -25.56
CA VAL A 298 4.13 -13.59 -26.26
C VAL A 298 2.62 -13.39 -26.16
N GLU A 299 1.83 -14.44 -26.39
CA GLU A 299 0.36 -14.38 -26.28
C GLU A 299 -0.08 -14.08 -24.84
N ILE A 300 0.57 -14.70 -23.85
CA ILE A 300 0.32 -14.42 -22.42
C ILE A 300 0.53 -12.93 -22.12
N ARG A 301 1.67 -12.36 -22.54
CA ARG A 301 1.97 -10.94 -22.29
C ARG A 301 0.99 -10.00 -23.00
N GLN A 302 0.60 -10.32 -24.23
CA GLN A 302 -0.39 -9.55 -24.98
C GLN A 302 -1.77 -9.57 -24.30
N GLU A 303 -2.21 -10.75 -23.83
CA GLU A 303 -3.49 -10.87 -23.14
C GLU A 303 -3.46 -10.13 -21.80
N ILE A 304 -2.38 -10.24 -21.01
CA ILE A 304 -2.20 -9.49 -19.77
C ILE A 304 -2.26 -7.97 -20.02
N ALA A 305 -1.56 -7.47 -21.05
CA ALA A 305 -1.61 -6.06 -21.42
C ALA A 305 -3.04 -5.61 -21.76
N ALA A 306 -3.79 -6.42 -22.51
CA ALA A 306 -5.19 -6.14 -22.80
C ALA A 306 -6.07 -6.15 -21.54
N ARG A 307 -5.79 -7.03 -20.56
CA ARG A 307 -6.50 -7.04 -19.27
C ARG A 307 -6.18 -5.80 -18.41
N PHE A 308 -4.95 -5.32 -18.41
CA PHE A 308 -4.62 -4.05 -17.77
C PHE A 308 -5.43 -2.89 -18.37
N GLN A 309 -5.46 -2.79 -19.71
CA GLN A 309 -6.23 -1.77 -20.41
C GLN A 309 -7.73 -1.83 -20.05
N LYS A 310 -8.32 -3.03 -20.07
CA LYS A 310 -9.72 -3.23 -19.68
C LYS A 310 -9.99 -2.80 -18.23
N THR A 311 -9.10 -3.15 -17.31
CA THR A 311 -9.22 -2.82 -15.88
C THR A 311 -9.17 -1.32 -15.65
N VAL A 312 -8.28 -0.63 -16.35
CA VAL A 312 -8.12 0.82 -16.28
C VAL A 312 -9.36 1.51 -16.84
N GLN A 313 -9.85 1.08 -18.00
CA GLN A 313 -11.05 1.64 -18.62
C GLN A 313 -12.33 1.49 -17.77
N SER A 314 -12.40 0.46 -16.91
CA SER A 314 -13.53 0.26 -16.00
C SER A 314 -13.40 1.02 -14.68
N LYS A 315 -12.32 1.79 -14.46
CA LYS A 315 -12.09 2.51 -13.20
C LYS A 315 -13.12 3.62 -13.00
N LEU A 316 -13.88 3.53 -11.91
CA LEU A 316 -14.89 4.52 -11.52
C LEU A 316 -14.27 5.89 -11.17
N PRO A 317 -15.05 6.99 -11.22
CA PRO A 317 -14.55 8.33 -10.91
C PRO A 317 -14.23 8.47 -9.41
N GLY A 318 -14.90 7.70 -8.55
CA GLY A 318 -14.68 7.63 -7.11
C GLY A 318 -15.02 6.26 -6.53
N HIS A 319 -14.54 5.97 -5.31
CA HIS A 319 -14.84 4.70 -4.63
C HIS A 319 -16.22 4.64 -3.98
N GLY A 320 -16.97 5.75 -3.93
CA GLY A 320 -18.37 5.76 -3.50
C GLY A 320 -18.61 5.52 -2.02
N ILE A 321 -17.59 5.64 -1.14
CA ILE A 321 -17.74 5.37 0.32
C ILE A 321 -18.78 6.27 1.02
N ASN A 322 -19.09 7.40 0.39
CA ASN A 322 -20.04 8.39 0.87
C ASN A 322 -21.43 8.22 0.24
N ASP A 323 -21.60 7.24 -0.64
CA ASP A 323 -22.91 6.84 -1.18
C ASP A 323 -23.62 5.92 -0.17
N PRO A 324 -24.88 6.19 0.19
CA PRO A 324 -25.68 5.29 1.04
C PRO A 324 -25.79 3.85 0.51
N LYS A 325 -25.58 3.63 -0.78
CA LYS A 325 -25.57 2.31 -1.43
C LYS A 325 -24.19 1.64 -1.44
N PHE A 326 -23.21 2.22 -0.75
CA PHE A 326 -21.86 1.64 -0.67
C PHE A 326 -21.90 0.25 -0.05
N ILE A 327 -21.35 -0.73 -0.78
CA ILE A 327 -21.17 -2.09 -0.31
C ILE A 327 -19.67 -2.33 -0.15
N GLN A 328 -19.27 -2.74 1.06
CA GLN A 328 -17.88 -3.08 1.35
C GLN A 328 -17.41 -4.25 0.47
N PRO A 329 -16.19 -4.21 -0.06
CA PRO A 329 -15.59 -5.35 -0.78
C PRO A 329 -15.52 -6.61 0.08
N ASN A 330 -15.68 -7.77 -0.55
CA ASN A 330 -15.63 -9.06 0.15
C ASN A 330 -14.22 -9.43 0.65
N ARG A 331 -13.16 -8.95 -0.02
CA ARG A 331 -11.78 -9.27 0.35
C ARG A 331 -11.31 -8.40 1.53
N PRO A 332 -10.65 -8.97 2.55
CA PRO A 332 -10.02 -8.18 3.60
C PRO A 332 -8.87 -7.34 3.03
N MET A 333 -8.50 -6.26 3.74
CA MET A 333 -7.39 -5.39 3.34
C MET A 333 -6.08 -6.15 3.08
N SER A 334 -5.82 -7.21 3.85
CA SER A 334 -4.66 -8.09 3.68
C SER A 334 -4.65 -8.88 2.37
N ALA A 335 -5.73 -8.95 1.60
CA ALA A 335 -5.79 -9.73 0.35
C ALA A 335 -5.76 -8.85 -0.92
N ILE A 336 -5.75 -7.51 -0.77
CA ILE A 336 -5.93 -6.55 -1.88
C ILE A 336 -4.83 -5.47 -1.96
N GLY A 337 -3.77 -5.63 -1.16
CA GLY A 337 -2.56 -4.83 -1.22
C GLY A 337 -2.71 -3.40 -0.70
N GLY A 338 -3.15 -3.26 0.55
CA GLY A 338 -3.37 -2.01 1.33
C GLY A 338 -2.67 -0.75 0.86
#